data_AF-A0AAJ1UE97-F1
#
_entry.id   AF-A0AAJ1UE97-F1
#
_cell.length_a   1.000
_cell.length_b   1.000
_cell.length_c   1.000
_cell.angle_alpha   90.00
_cell.angle_beta   90.00
_cell.angle_gamma   90.00
#
_symmetry.space_group_name_H-M   'P 1'
#
loop_
_entity.id
_entity.type
_entity.pdbx_description
1 polymer ?
#
loop_
_entity_poly.entity_id
_entity_poly.type
_entity_poly.pdbx_seq_one_letter_code
_entity_poly.pdbx_strand_id
1 'polypeptide(L)'
;MANMQKNGTYSVVPRIPGGEVTPDGLIAIGAVAKKYKLYTKITGGQRIDLFGAQLHELPDIWAELIAAGFETGHAYGKSTRTVKSCVGSTWCRYGVQDSVAMALRIEDRYKGLRAPHKLKFAVSGCTRECAE
;
A
#
# COMPACT_ATOMS: atom_id res chain seq x y z
N MET A 1 2.24 10.53 6.77
CA MET A 1 3.38 10.07 7.60
C MET A 1 4.50 9.62 6.69
N ALA A 2 5.75 10.03 6.94
CA ALA A 2 6.91 9.56 6.20
C ALA A 2 8.00 9.06 7.17
N ASN A 3 8.84 8.11 6.75
CA ASN A 3 9.85 7.52 7.64
C ASN A 3 11.25 7.91 7.21
N MET A 4 12.04 8.38 8.17
CA MET A 4 13.43 8.75 7.96
C MET A 4 14.28 7.53 7.62
N GLN A 5 15.06 7.64 6.56
CA GLN A 5 15.95 6.63 6.02
C GLN A 5 17.38 6.87 6.50
N LYS A 6 18.27 5.88 6.26
CA LYS A 6 19.68 5.93 6.70
C LYS A 6 20.44 7.18 6.21
N ASN A 7 20.07 7.72 5.05
CA ASN A 7 20.69 8.89 4.43
C ASN A 7 19.99 10.21 4.78
N GLY A 8 19.10 10.24 5.78
CA GLY A 8 18.36 11.44 6.19
C GLY A 8 17.17 11.81 5.31
N THR A 9 16.94 11.08 4.21
CA THR A 9 15.74 11.25 3.36
C THR A 9 14.53 10.52 3.95
N TYR A 10 13.36 10.68 3.34
CA TYR A 10 12.11 10.11 3.82
C TYR A 10 11.50 9.15 2.80
N SER A 11 10.75 8.16 3.30
CA SER A 11 9.93 7.26 2.49
C SER A 11 8.46 7.65 2.53
N VAL A 12 7.81 7.65 1.37
CA VAL A 12 6.38 7.84 1.20
C VAL A 12 5.77 6.54 0.71
N VAL A 13 4.77 6.04 1.42
CA VAL A 13 4.11 4.77 1.09
C VAL A 13 2.60 5.00 1.05
N PRO A 14 2.00 5.18 -0.14
CA PRO A 14 0.56 5.25 -0.28
C PRO A 14 -0.09 3.92 0.10
N ARG A 15 -1.33 3.99 0.58
CA ARG A 15 -2.13 2.82 0.89
C ARG A 15 -2.72 2.23 -0.40
N ILE A 16 -2.58 0.92 -0.56
CA ILE A 16 -3.12 0.15 -1.69
C ILE A 16 -3.82 -1.07 -1.09
N PRO A 17 -5.12 -0.96 -0.75
CA PRO A 17 -5.90 -2.05 -0.15
C PRO A 17 -5.94 -3.29 -1.03
N GLY A 18 -5.57 -4.46 -0.50
CA GLY A 18 -5.60 -5.71 -1.25
C GLY A 18 -4.65 -5.79 -2.45
N GLY A 19 -3.81 -4.76 -2.67
CA GLY A 19 -3.01 -4.62 -3.89
C GLY A 19 -3.74 -3.97 -5.07
N GLU A 20 -4.96 -3.49 -4.87
CA GLU A 20 -5.80 -2.92 -5.92
C GLU A 20 -5.40 -1.45 -6.21
N VAL A 21 -4.98 -1.18 -7.44
CA VAL A 21 -4.64 0.17 -7.91
C VAL A 21 -5.24 0.40 -9.30
N THR A 22 -5.86 1.56 -9.50
CA THR A 22 -6.39 1.95 -10.81
C THR A 22 -5.25 2.31 -11.77
N PRO A 23 -5.45 2.21 -13.10
CA PRO A 23 -4.45 2.67 -14.07
C PRO A 23 -4.02 4.12 -13.84
N ASP A 24 -4.99 5.02 -13.58
CA ASP A 24 -4.71 6.44 -13.30
C ASP A 24 -3.94 6.63 -12.00
N GLY A 25 -4.27 5.87 -10.95
CA GLY A 25 -3.53 5.89 -9.68
C GLY A 25 -2.09 5.40 -9.86
N LEU A 26 -1.88 4.36 -10.67
CA LEU A 26 -0.55 3.85 -10.99
C LEU A 26 0.28 4.88 -11.77
N ILE A 27 -0.33 5.55 -12.76
CA ILE A 27 0.28 6.65 -13.50
C ILE A 27 0.63 7.80 -12.55
N ALA A 28 -0.26 8.18 -11.64
CA ALA A 28 -0.03 9.23 -10.65
C ALA A 28 1.16 8.92 -9.73
N ILE A 29 1.25 7.69 -9.20
CA ILE A 29 2.42 7.24 -8.42
C ILE A 29 3.70 7.37 -9.25
N GLY A 30 3.67 6.93 -10.51
CA GLY A 30 4.82 7.03 -11.41
C GLY A 30 5.23 8.48 -11.71
N ALA A 31 4.26 9.36 -11.93
CA ALA A 31 4.48 10.79 -12.17
C ALA A 31 5.13 11.47 -10.96
N VAL A 32 4.59 11.24 -9.76
CA VAL A 32 5.15 11.74 -8.49
C VAL A 32 6.58 11.22 -8.30
N ALA A 33 6.79 9.91 -8.46
CA ALA A 33 8.11 9.31 -8.32
C ALA A 33 9.14 9.94 -9.28
N LYS A 34 8.75 10.17 -10.54
CA LYS A 34 9.62 10.80 -11.54
C LYS A 34 9.90 12.27 -11.21
N LYS A 35 8.88 13.04 -10.81
CA LYS A 35 8.98 14.47 -10.49
C LYS A 35 9.99 14.72 -9.35
N TYR A 36 9.90 13.92 -8.29
CA TYR A 36 10.74 14.06 -7.09
C TYR A 36 11.98 13.15 -7.11
N LYS A 37 12.28 12.50 -8.24
CA LYS A 37 13.43 11.59 -8.42
C LYS A 37 13.52 10.50 -7.34
N LEU A 38 12.37 9.93 -6.99
CA LEU A 38 12.23 8.94 -5.92
C LEU A 38 12.58 7.55 -6.44
N TYR A 39 13.30 6.78 -5.63
CA TYR A 39 13.48 5.35 -5.88
C TYR A 39 12.19 4.61 -5.56
N THR A 40 11.71 3.79 -6.50
CA THR A 40 10.45 3.05 -6.37
C THR A 40 10.69 1.56 -6.13
N LYS A 41 10.02 0.97 -5.14
CA LYS A 41 10.12 -0.47 -4.86
C LYS A 41 8.76 -1.11 -4.64
N ILE A 42 8.49 -2.20 -5.38
CA ILE A 42 7.34 -3.06 -5.07
C ILE A 42 7.64 -3.86 -3.81
N THR A 43 6.72 -3.84 -2.86
CA THR A 43 6.87 -4.53 -1.58
C THR A 43 6.12 -5.85 -1.56
N GLY A 44 6.58 -6.77 -0.70
CA GLY A 44 5.84 -8.01 -0.42
C GLY A 44 4.45 -7.78 0.19
N GLY A 45 4.08 -6.55 0.57
CA GLY A 45 2.73 -6.19 1.04
C GLY A 45 1.80 -5.69 -0.06
N GLN A 46 2.12 -5.94 -1.33
CA GLN A 46 1.37 -5.48 -2.52
C GLN A 46 1.24 -3.95 -2.58
N ARG A 47 2.38 -3.26 -2.45
CA ARG A 47 2.45 -1.79 -2.52
C ARG A 47 3.64 -1.32 -3.32
N ILE A 48 3.63 -0.03 -3.65
CA ILE A 48 4.76 0.69 -4.21
C ILE A 48 5.26 1.67 -3.15
N ASP A 49 6.49 1.47 -2.71
CA ASP A 49 7.17 2.39 -1.79
C ASP A 49 8.01 3.38 -2.59
N LEU A 50 7.98 4.66 -2.17
CA LEU A 50 8.77 5.75 -2.74
C LEU A 50 9.83 6.19 -1.71
N PHE A 51 11.10 6.22 -2.10
CA PHE A 51 12.22 6.58 -1.22
C PHE A 51 13.03 7.74 -1.78
N GLY A 52 13.61 8.56 -0.89
CA GLY A 52 14.52 9.64 -1.26
C GLY A 52 13.93 11.04 -1.15
N ALA A 53 12.71 11.18 -0.63
CA ALA A 53 12.05 12.47 -0.48
C ALA A 53 12.74 13.33 0.58
N GLN A 54 12.88 14.63 0.33
CA GLN A 54 13.34 15.60 1.31
C GLN A 54 12.19 16.00 2.25
N LEU A 55 12.53 16.43 3.47
CA LEU A 55 11.53 16.81 4.48
C LEU A 55 10.54 17.89 3.99
N HIS A 56 11.05 18.89 3.26
CA HIS A 56 10.25 20.00 2.74
C HIS A 56 9.37 19.60 1.55
N GLU A 57 9.67 18.50 0.85
CA GLU A 57 8.88 18.00 -0.29
C GLU A 57 7.68 17.16 0.16
N LEU A 58 7.70 16.67 1.41
CA LEU A 58 6.67 15.76 1.91
C LEU A 58 5.24 16.31 1.81
N PRO A 59 4.94 17.58 2.16
CA PRO A 59 3.59 18.11 2.02
C PRO A 59 3.09 18.08 0.58
N ASP A 60 3.94 18.46 -0.38
CA ASP A 60 3.59 18.51 -1.80
C ASP A 60 3.37 17.11 -2.39
N ILE A 61 4.29 16.17 -2.07
CA ILE A 61 4.16 14.77 -2.48
C ILE A 61 2.83 14.18 -1.96
N TRP A 62 2.49 14.43 -0.69
CA TRP A 62 1.23 13.94 -0.13
C TRP A 62 0.02 14.64 -0.74
N ALA A 63 0.07 15.93 -1.04
CA ALA A 63 -1.02 16.65 -1.70
C ALA A 63 -1.32 16.04 -3.07
N GLU A 64 -0.30 15.75 -3.88
CA GLU A 64 -0.47 15.10 -5.19
C GLU A 64 -1.03 13.68 -5.07
N LEU A 65 -0.53 12.88 -4.14
CA LEU A 65 -1.03 11.53 -3.91
C LEU A 65 -2.48 11.53 -3.40
N ILE A 66 -2.84 12.46 -2.52
CA ILE A 66 -4.22 12.61 -2.02
C ILE A 66 -5.16 13.06 -3.13
N ALA A 67 -4.73 13.99 -3.99
CA ALA A 67 -5.50 14.40 -5.17
C ALA A 67 -5.75 13.22 -6.13
N ALA A 68 -4.84 12.26 -6.19
CA ALA A 68 -4.99 11.02 -6.94
C ALA A 68 -5.79 9.92 -6.19
N GLY A 69 -6.34 10.22 -5.02
CA GLY A 69 -7.19 9.32 -4.23
C GLY A 69 -6.45 8.39 -3.27
N PHE A 70 -5.14 8.60 -3.05
CA PHE A 70 -4.38 7.81 -2.08
C PHE A 70 -4.46 8.37 -0.66
N GLU A 71 -4.42 7.47 0.31
CA GLU A 71 -4.24 7.79 1.72
C GLU A 71 -2.90 7.26 2.25
N THR A 72 -2.52 7.65 3.48
CA THR A 72 -1.27 7.20 4.07
C THR A 72 -1.32 5.71 4.46
N GLY A 73 -0.36 4.92 3.98
CA GLY A 73 -0.33 3.46 4.18
C GLY A 73 0.09 2.99 5.57
N HIS A 74 0.34 3.91 6.52
CA HIS A 74 0.83 3.62 7.88
C HIS A 74 1.97 2.59 7.91
N ALA A 75 2.85 2.63 6.90
CA ALA A 75 3.76 1.52 6.58
C ALA A 75 4.71 1.12 7.72
N TYR A 76 4.96 2.04 8.66
CA TYR A 76 5.84 1.83 9.81
C TYR A 76 5.14 2.01 11.17
N GLY A 77 3.84 2.33 11.16
CA GLY A 77 3.05 2.47 12.38
C GLY A 77 2.95 1.16 13.17
N LYS A 78 2.71 1.29 14.48
CA LYS A 78 2.18 0.20 15.33
C LYS A 78 0.67 0.11 15.11
N SER A 79 0.33 -0.35 13.92
CA SER A 79 -1.04 -0.39 13.40
C SER A 79 -1.15 -1.50 12.36
N THR A 80 -2.34 -1.67 11.80
CA THR A 80 -2.53 -2.40 10.54
C THR A 80 -1.64 -1.76 9.48
N ARG A 81 -0.63 -2.51 9.05
CA ARG A 81 0.24 -2.11 7.95
C ARG A 81 -0.47 -2.47 6.68
N THR A 82 -0.53 -3.76 6.34
CA THR A 82 -0.98 -4.31 5.05
C THR A 82 -2.08 -5.35 5.23
N VAL A 83 -3.05 -5.34 4.31
CA VAL A 83 -3.90 -6.50 4.02
C VAL A 83 -3.65 -6.90 2.56
N LYS A 84 -3.01 -8.05 2.37
CA LYS A 84 -2.75 -8.61 1.03
C LYS A 84 -3.90 -9.48 0.57
N SER A 85 -4.09 -9.60 -0.74
CA SER A 85 -5.06 -10.52 -1.32
C SER A 85 -4.55 -11.14 -2.61
N CYS A 86 -4.95 -12.38 -2.90
CA CYS A 86 -4.89 -12.85 -4.28
C CYS A 86 -6.12 -12.33 -5.05
N VAL A 87 -6.07 -12.41 -6.38
CA VAL A 87 -7.15 -11.93 -7.26
C VAL A 87 -8.47 -12.70 -7.14
N GLY A 88 -8.53 -13.71 -6.27
CA GLY A 88 -9.75 -14.41 -5.87
C GLY A 88 -10.49 -15.12 -7.01
N SER A 89 -11.75 -15.46 -6.77
CA SER A 89 -12.67 -15.98 -7.79
C SER A 89 -13.03 -14.97 -8.88
N THR A 90 -12.66 -13.70 -8.71
CA THR A 90 -12.89 -12.62 -9.68
C THR A 90 -12.10 -12.84 -10.96
N TRP A 91 -10.84 -13.28 -10.85
CA TRP A 91 -9.94 -13.44 -11.99
C TRP A 91 -9.23 -14.80 -12.05
N CYS A 92 -8.98 -15.44 -10.92
CA CYS A 92 -8.22 -16.68 -10.88
C CYS A 92 -9.10 -17.87 -11.27
N ARG A 93 -8.66 -18.67 -12.25
CA ARG A 93 -9.29 -19.94 -12.61
C ARG A 93 -9.48 -20.90 -11.42
N TYR A 94 -8.59 -20.83 -10.42
CA TYR A 94 -8.62 -21.68 -9.23
C TYR A 94 -9.25 -20.99 -8.01
N GLY A 95 -9.71 -19.74 -8.16
CA GLY A 95 -10.33 -18.99 -7.07
C GLY A 95 -11.67 -19.63 -6.68
N VAL A 96 -11.80 -19.98 -5.40
CA VAL A 96 -13.05 -20.56 -4.85
C VAL A 96 -13.88 -19.49 -4.17
N GLN A 97 -13.23 -18.52 -3.53
CA GLN A 97 -13.87 -17.43 -2.81
C GLN A 97 -13.30 -16.07 -3.23
N ASP A 98 -14.08 -15.03 -2.98
CA ASP A 98 -13.69 -13.64 -3.21
C ASP A 98 -12.77 -13.13 -2.08
N SER A 99 -11.47 -13.36 -2.27
CA SER A 99 -10.44 -12.85 -1.37
C SER A 99 -10.26 -11.34 -1.43
N VAL A 100 -10.56 -10.71 -2.57
CA VAL A 100 -10.37 -9.26 -2.76
C VAL A 100 -11.38 -8.51 -1.90
N ALA A 101 -12.67 -8.83 -2.00
CA ALA A 101 -13.69 -8.18 -1.18
C ALA A 101 -13.46 -8.40 0.32
N MET A 102 -13.01 -9.60 0.72
CA MET A 102 -12.68 -9.88 2.12
C MET A 102 -11.46 -9.08 2.60
N ALA A 103 -10.43 -8.95 1.78
CA ALA A 103 -9.27 -8.11 2.09
C ALA A 103 -9.66 -6.63 2.25
N LEU A 104 -10.51 -6.11 1.38
CA LEU A 104 -11.03 -4.74 1.49
C LEU A 104 -11.83 -4.53 2.78
N ARG A 105 -12.68 -5.50 3.16
CA ARG A 105 -13.42 -5.46 4.44
C ARG A 105 -12.50 -5.43 5.65
N ILE A 106 -11.44 -6.24 5.66
CA ILE A 106 -10.44 -6.25 6.74
C ILE A 106 -9.69 -4.92 6.78
N GLU A 107 -9.27 -4.40 5.62
CA GLU A 107 -8.56 -3.11 5.55
C GLU A 107 -9.47 -1.98 6.07
N ASP A 108 -10.73 -1.90 5.65
CA ASP A 108 -11.67 -0.86 6.09
C ASP A 108 -12.00 -0.96 7.58
N ARG A 109 -12.12 -2.19 8.11
CA ARG A 109 -12.40 -2.42 9.53
C ARG A 109 -11.21 -2.06 10.44
N TYR A 110 -9.99 -2.34 10.01
CA TYR A 110 -8.80 -2.22 10.86
C TYR A 110 -7.83 -1.13 10.43
N LYS A 111 -8.12 -0.36 9.38
CA LYS A 111 -7.38 0.87 9.06
C LYS A 111 -7.49 1.85 10.22
N GLY A 112 -6.36 2.47 10.55
CA GLY A 112 -6.29 3.40 11.69
C GLY A 112 -6.26 2.74 13.08
N LEU A 113 -6.44 1.41 13.19
CA LEU A 113 -6.31 0.71 14.46
C LEU A 113 -4.90 0.88 15.02
N ARG A 114 -4.77 1.44 16.23
CA ARG A 114 -3.53 1.39 17.01
C ARG A 114 -3.43 0.03 17.69
N ALA A 115 -2.26 -0.60 17.60
CA ALA A 115 -1.98 -1.88 18.21
C ALA A 115 -0.63 -1.84 18.96
N PRO A 116 -0.37 -2.76 19.90
CA PRO A 116 0.93 -2.84 20.58
C PRO A 116 2.10 -3.06 19.62
N HIS A 117 1.84 -3.69 18.47
CA HIS A 117 2.83 -3.99 17.45
C HIS A 117 2.22 -3.93 16.02
N LYS A 118 3.05 -4.14 14.99
CA LYS A 118 2.60 -4.15 13.59
C LYS A 118 1.65 -5.33 13.34
N LEU A 119 0.50 -5.05 12.70
CA LEU A 119 -0.43 -6.07 12.21
C LEU A 119 -0.32 -6.18 10.70
N LYS A 120 -0.32 -7.41 10.18
CA LYS A 120 -0.35 -7.72 8.76
C LYS A 120 -1.35 -8.84 8.54
N PHE A 121 -2.17 -8.69 7.51
CA PHE A 121 -3.15 -9.68 7.12
C PHE A 121 -2.89 -10.11 5.68
N ALA A 122 -3.32 -11.33 5.36
CA ALA A 122 -3.33 -11.87 4.02
C ALA A 122 -4.62 -12.67 3.85
N VAL A 123 -5.24 -12.57 2.68
CA VAL A 123 -6.48 -13.30 2.36
C VAL A 123 -6.29 -14.06 1.07
N SER A 124 -6.42 -15.39 1.15
CA SER A 124 -6.35 -16.29 0.00
C SER A 124 -7.73 -16.90 -0.28
N GLY A 125 -8.16 -16.88 -1.53
CA GLY A 125 -9.46 -17.42 -1.95
C GLY A 125 -9.46 -18.92 -2.28
N CYS A 126 -8.35 -19.62 -2.09
CA CYS A 126 -8.21 -21.06 -2.33
C CYS A 126 -6.97 -21.63 -1.58
N THR A 127 -6.78 -22.94 -1.65
CA THR A 127 -5.69 -23.68 -1.00
C THR A 127 -4.30 -23.46 -1.61
N ARG A 128 -4.16 -22.63 -2.64
CA ARG A 128 -2.86 -22.27 -3.23
C ARG A 128 -2.12 -21.15 -2.49
N GLU A 129 -2.80 -20.50 -1.55
CA GLU A 129 -2.18 -19.57 -0.60
C GLU A 129 -1.37 -18.41 -1.22
N CYS A 130 -1.74 -17.95 -2.42
CA CYS A 130 -0.98 -16.95 -3.17
C CYS A 130 -0.86 -15.56 -2.49
N ALA A 131 -1.56 -15.32 -1.37
CA ALA A 131 -1.45 -14.07 -0.61
C ALA A 131 -0.42 -14.11 0.53
N GLU A 132 0.24 -15.25 0.77
CA GLU A 132 1.30 -15.40 1.80
C GLU A 132 2.44 -14.37 1.64
#